data_AF-A0A1M7ZM53-F1
#
_entry.id   AF-A0A1M7ZM53-F1
#
_cell.length_a   1.000
_cell.length_b   1.000
_cell.length_c   1.000
_cell.angle_alpha   90.00
_cell.angle_beta   90.00
_cell.angle_gamma   90.00
#
_symmetry.space_group_name_H-M   'P 1'
#
loop_
_entity.id
_entity.type
_entity.pdbx_description
1 polymer ?
#
loop_
_entity_poly.entity_id
_entity_poly.type
_entity_poly.pdbx_seq_one_letter_code
_entity_poly.pdbx_strand_id
1 'polypeptide(L)'
;MTSHVGEEFVHVLKGRVMLFSEYYEPIALETGDCVYLDSTMKHAYTSLTESPSEIMITCSSATPNLAQTLRQIIKDKILSEKK
;
A
#
# COMPACT_ATOMS: atom_id res chain seq x y z
N MET A 1 5.08 7.76 2.99
CA MET A 1 4.86 6.99 1.74
C MET A 1 6.04 6.04 1.54
N THR A 2 5.83 4.93 0.84
CA THR A 2 6.83 3.88 0.60
C THR A 2 6.92 3.62 -0.90
N SER A 3 8.10 3.24 -1.37
CA SER A 3 8.28 2.59 -2.67
C SER A 3 9.12 1.33 -2.50
N HIS A 4 8.91 0.36 -3.38
CA HIS A 4 9.69 -0.87 -3.44
C HIS A 4 9.68 -1.42 -4.86
N VAL A 5 10.55 -2.37 -5.14
CA VAL A 5 10.59 -3.01 -6.46
C VAL A 5 9.32 -3.81 -6.73
N GLY A 6 8.89 -3.83 -7.98
CA GLY A 6 7.81 -4.65 -8.47
C GLY A 6 6.51 -3.89 -8.69
N GLU A 7 5.42 -4.64 -8.69
CA GLU A 7 4.06 -4.19 -8.94
C GLU A 7 3.19 -4.56 -7.74
N GLU A 8 2.15 -3.76 -7.48
CA GLU A 8 1.24 -3.95 -6.36
C GLU A 8 -0.22 -3.91 -6.83
N PHE A 9 -0.96 -4.95 -6.44
CA PHE A 9 -2.42 -5.00 -6.56
C PHE A 9 -3.05 -4.79 -5.19
N VAL A 10 -3.99 -3.86 -5.10
CA VAL A 10 -4.74 -3.56 -3.88
C VAL A 10 -6.23 -3.75 -4.12
N HIS A 11 -6.89 -4.37 -3.16
CA HIS A 11 -8.34 -4.55 -3.12
C HIS A 11 -8.88 -4.09 -1.77
N VAL A 12 -9.91 -3.24 -1.77
CA VAL A 12 -10.56 -2.78 -0.54
C VAL A 12 -11.59 -3.81 -0.08
N LEU A 13 -11.28 -4.53 1.00
CA LEU A 13 -12.16 -5.55 1.56
C LEU A 13 -13.30 -4.94 2.38
N LYS A 14 -13.04 -3.80 3.02
CA LYS A 14 -13.99 -3.11 3.90
C LYS A 14 -13.60 -1.65 4.13
N GLY A 15 -14.60 -0.77 4.20
CA GLY A 15 -14.41 0.64 4.51
C GLY A 15 -14.10 1.46 3.26
N ARG A 16 -13.41 2.59 3.47
CA ARG A 16 -13.04 3.55 2.41
C ARG A 16 -11.62 4.02 2.63
N VAL A 17 -10.80 3.96 1.58
CA VAL A 17 -9.36 4.22 1.66
C VAL A 17 -8.97 5.29 0.65
N MET A 18 -8.13 6.25 1.05
CA MET A 18 -7.47 7.14 0.11
C MET A 18 -6.11 6.57 -0.26
N LEU A 19 -5.85 6.39 -1.55
CA LEU A 19 -4.53 6.11 -2.10
C LEU A 19 -3.86 7.44 -2.49
N PHE A 20 -2.67 7.66 -1.95
CA PHE A 20 -1.73 8.69 -2.40
C PHE A 20 -0.64 8.04 -3.24
N SER A 21 -0.26 8.68 -4.34
CA SER A 21 0.84 8.25 -5.19
C SER A 21 1.71 9.44 -5.61
N GLU A 22 2.95 9.19 -6.05
CA GLU A 22 3.91 10.26 -6.38
C GLU A 22 3.50 11.10 -7.59
N TYR A 23 2.81 10.49 -8.57
CA TYR A 23 2.56 11.13 -9.87
C TYR A 23 1.09 11.42 -10.16
N TYR A 24 0.15 10.83 -9.41
CA TYR A 24 -1.28 11.00 -9.62
C TYR A 24 -1.94 11.70 -8.45
N GLU A 25 -3.06 12.37 -8.74
CA GLU A 25 -3.93 12.92 -7.71
C GLU A 25 -4.42 11.80 -6.76
N PRO A 26 -4.66 12.12 -5.48
CA PRO A 26 -5.18 11.14 -4.54
C PRO A 26 -6.53 10.57 -5.00
N ILE A 27 -6.70 9.26 -4.91
CA ILE A 27 -7.95 8.59 -5.29
C ILE A 27 -8.59 7.94 -4.08
N ALA A 28 -9.89 8.16 -3.92
CA ALA A 28 -10.69 7.50 -2.91
C ALA A 28 -11.25 6.20 -3.47
N LEU A 29 -11.02 5.09 -2.76
CA LEU A 29 -11.45 3.74 -3.09
C LEU A 29 -12.49 3.29 -2.07
N GLU A 30 -13.55 2.66 -2.55
CA GLU A 30 -14.63 2.08 -1.75
C GLU A 30 -14.52 0.56 -1.67
N THR A 31 -15.34 -0.08 -0.84
CA THR A 31 -15.35 -1.53 -0.70
C THR A 31 -15.65 -2.21 -2.04
N GLY A 32 -14.79 -3.14 -2.45
CA GLY A 32 -14.84 -3.82 -3.74
C GLY A 32 -14.00 -3.15 -4.83
N ASP A 33 -13.56 -1.89 -4.64
CA ASP A 33 -12.65 -1.25 -5.58
C ASP A 33 -11.25 -1.86 -5.51
N CYS A 34 -10.55 -1.81 -6.64
CA CYS A 34 -9.19 -2.28 -6.75
C CYS A 34 -8.33 -1.37 -7.62
N VAL A 35 -7.03 -1.40 -7.37
CA VAL A 35 -6.02 -0.65 -8.12
C VAL A 35 -4.81 -1.54 -8.36
N TYR A 36 -4.21 -1.38 -9.54
CA TYR A 36 -2.90 -1.94 -9.87
C TYR A 36 -1.93 -0.79 -10.07
N LEU A 37 -0.76 -0.84 -9.44
CA LEU A 37 0.24 0.22 -9.51
C LEU A 37 1.68 -0.32 -9.57
N ASP A 38 2.53 0.44 -10.27
CA ASP A 38 3.98 0.31 -10.21
C ASP A 38 4.44 0.65 -8.78
N SER A 39 5.00 -0.32 -8.07
CA SER A 39 5.40 -0.16 -6.67
C SER A 39 6.65 0.70 -6.50
N THR A 40 7.38 0.96 -7.58
CA THR A 40 8.56 1.84 -7.55
C THR A 40 8.17 3.30 -7.36
N MET A 41 6.93 3.65 -7.73
CA MET A 41 6.30 4.92 -7.39
C MET A 41 6.04 4.98 -5.88
N LYS A 42 6.36 6.12 -5.23
CA LYS A 42 5.98 6.28 -3.82
C LYS A 42 4.46 6.23 -3.68
N HIS A 43 3.97 5.43 -2.74
CA HIS A 43 2.54 5.27 -2.45
C HIS A 43 2.25 5.17 -0.96
N ALA A 44 1.00 5.46 -0.56
CA ALA A 44 0.48 5.24 0.79
C ALA A 44 -1.05 5.14 0.79
N TYR A 45 -1.57 4.48 1.82
CA TYR A 45 -2.99 4.33 2.06
C TYR A 45 -3.36 4.98 3.40
N THR A 46 -4.51 5.64 3.47
CA THR A 46 -5.11 6.06 4.74
C THR A 46 -6.59 5.72 4.77
N SER A 47 -7.09 5.32 5.94
CA SER A 47 -8.53 5.18 6.17
C SER A 47 -9.21 6.55 6.05
N LEU A 48 -10.35 6.60 5.37
CA LEU A 48 -11.26 7.75 5.32
C LEU A 48 -12.46 7.57 6.27
N THR A 49 -12.50 6.47 7.01
CA THR A 49 -13.57 6.14 7.96
C THR A 49 -13.05 6.11 9.39
N GLU A 50 -13.93 6.44 10.36
CA GLU A 50 -13.63 6.31 11.80
C GLU A 50 -13.40 4.86 12.23
N SER A 51 -14.16 3.93 11.63
CA SER A 51 -13.92 2.50 11.79
C SER A 51 -12.70 2.07 10.96
N PRO A 52 -11.93 1.04 11.40
CA PRO A 52 -10.83 0.51 10.61
C PRO A 52 -11.28 0.04 9.22
N SER A 53 -10.56 0.49 8.19
CA SER A 53 -10.66 -0.04 6.83
C SER A 53 -9.73 -1.25 6.66
N GLU A 54 -10.11 -2.19 5.80
CA GLU A 54 -9.35 -3.41 5.54
C GLU A 54 -9.02 -3.49 4.04
N ILE A 55 -7.75 -3.70 3.71
CA ILE A 55 -7.27 -3.85 2.34
C ILE A 55 -6.44 -5.12 2.22
N MET A 56 -6.54 -5.78 1.07
CA MET A 56 -5.64 -6.86 0.67
C MET A 56 -4.63 -6.30 -0.33
N ILE A 57 -3.35 -6.54 -0.06
CA ILE A 57 -2.25 -6.11 -0.92
C ILE A 57 -1.49 -7.34 -1.40
N THR A 58 -1.31 -7.45 -2.71
CA THR A 58 -0.44 -8.46 -3.34
C THR A 58 0.67 -7.75 -4.09
N CYS A 59 1.91 -7.96 -3.67
CA CYS A 59 3.08 -7.44 -4.36
C CYS A 59 3.75 -8.55 -5.18
N SER A 60 4.19 -8.23 -6.39
CA SER A 60 4.89 -9.15 -7.28
C SER A 60 6.13 -8.49 -7.89
N SER A 61 7.20 -9.25 -8.11
CA SER A 61 8.42 -8.73 -8.73
C SER A 61 9.22 -9.86 -9.38
N ALA A 62 9.95 -9.53 -10.44
CA ALA A 62 10.97 -10.41 -11.02
C ALA A 62 12.25 -10.46 -10.16
N THR A 63 12.45 -9.48 -9.26
CA THR A 63 13.60 -9.45 -8.36
C THR A 63 13.43 -10.51 -7.27
N PRO A 64 14.46 -11.34 -7.03
CA PRO A 64 14.44 -12.30 -5.92
C PRO A 64 14.21 -11.61 -4.57
N ASN A 65 13.70 -12.38 -3.60
CA ASN A 65 13.58 -11.95 -2.19
C ASN A 65 12.62 -10.79 -1.90
N LEU A 66 11.66 -10.48 -2.78
CA LEU A 66 10.64 -9.44 -2.55
C LEU A 66 9.99 -9.54 -1.16
N ALA A 67 9.58 -10.74 -0.75
CA ALA A 67 8.97 -10.97 0.56
C ALA A 67 9.87 -10.55 1.74
N GLN A 68 11.20 -10.72 1.62
CA GLN A 68 12.14 -10.30 2.65
C GLN A 68 12.29 -8.77 2.68
N THR A 69 12.36 -8.14 1.51
CA THR A 69 12.39 -6.67 1.37
C THR A 69 11.15 -6.04 2.00
N LEU A 70 9.95 -6.55 1.71
CA LEU A 70 8.70 -6.04 2.28
C LEU A 70 8.64 -6.18 3.79
N ARG A 71 9.06 -7.32 4.35
CA ARG A 71 9.14 -7.51 5.81
C ARG A 71 10.07 -6.50 6.47
N GLN A 72 11.20 -6.19 5.84
CA GLN A 72 12.16 -5.23 6.37
C GLN A 72 11.56 -3.81 6.38
N ILE A 73 10.89 -3.40 5.30
CA ILE A 73 10.18 -2.12 5.21
C ILE A 73 9.12 -1.99 6.32
N ILE A 74 8.31 -3.02 6.54
CA ILE A 74 7.27 -3.02 7.58
C ILE A 74 7.91 -2.90 8.97
N LYS A 75 9.00 -3.65 9.22
CA LYS A 75 9.73 -3.59 10.48
C LYS A 75 10.26 -2.17 10.75
N ASP A 76 10.84 -1.54 9.75
CA ASP A 76 11.41 -0.19 9.87
C ASP A 76 10.32 0.86 10.15
N LYS A 77 9.15 0.73 9.52
CA LYS A 77 7.99 1.60 9.82
C LYS A 77 7.51 1.44 11.26
N ILE A 78 7.28 0.21 11.72
CA ILE A 78 6.82 -0.06 13.09
C ILE A 78 7.81 0.50 14.12
N LEU A 79 9.11 0.42 13.83
CA LEU A 79 10.14 0.98 14.71
C LEU A 79 10.16 2.52 14.70
N SER A 80 9.87 3.14 13.55
CA SER A 80 9.81 4.60 13.44
C SER A 80 8.60 5.21 14.15
N GLU A 81 7.46 4.53 14.17
CA GLU A 81 6.23 4.97 14.86
C GLU A 81 6.31 4.84 16.40
N LYS A 82 7.29 4.09 16.91
CA LYS A 82 7.50 3.87 18.36
C LYS A 82 8.47 4.86 19.00
N LYS A 83 9.05 5.78 18.24
CA LYS A 83 9.92 6.86 18.74
C LYS A 83 9.16 8.17 18.82
#